data_AF-A0AAV0IAM8-F1
#
_entry.id   AF-A0AAV0IAM8-F1
#
_cell.length_a   1.000
_cell.length_b   1.000
_cell.length_c   1.000
_cell.angle_alpha   90.00
_cell.angle_beta   90.00
_cell.angle_gamma   90.00
#
_symmetry.space_group_name_H-M   'P 1'
#
loop_
_entity.id
_entity.type
_entity.pdbx_description
1 polymer ?
#
loop_
_entity_poly.entity_id
_entity_poly.type
_entity_poly.pdbx_seq_one_letter_code
_entity_poly.pdbx_strand_id
1 'polypeptide(L)'
;MSFMKGDLLSRTRRLVKGMAKAEPVWLKAMEQAPPATFPLSNGKIQKINVPEDPYIKMFFRKHQALQPEDPVKFVLFFHALYSSGQVWASYKCSVLD
;
A
#
# COMPACT_ATOMS: atom_id res chain seq x y z
N MET A 1 14.67 -30.20 -3.77
CA MET A 1 13.88 -29.13 -4.42
C MET A 1 12.49 -29.11 -3.81
N SER A 2 12.05 -28.04 -3.13
CA SER A 2 10.69 -28.00 -2.56
C SER A 2 9.66 -27.47 -3.55
N PHE A 3 8.59 -28.24 -3.72
CA PHE A 3 7.51 -27.95 -4.67
C PHE A 3 6.81 -26.60 -4.40
N MET A 4 6.70 -26.22 -3.13
CA MET A 4 6.01 -25.02 -2.64
C MET A 4 6.83 -23.72 -2.67
N LYS A 5 8.10 -23.73 -3.10
CA LYS A 5 8.98 -22.53 -3.10
C LYS A 5 8.98 -21.81 -4.45
N GLY A 6 8.77 -20.49 -4.42
CA GLY A 6 8.67 -19.60 -5.60
C GLY A 6 7.41 -18.72 -5.57
N ASP A 7 7.10 -18.03 -6.67
CA ASP A 7 5.92 -17.16 -6.81
C ASP A 7 4.63 -17.95 -7.07
N LEU A 8 3.47 -17.31 -6.86
CA LEU A 8 2.14 -17.93 -7.01
C LEU A 8 1.97 -18.65 -8.36
N LEU A 9 2.25 -17.98 -9.48
CA LEU A 9 2.21 -18.57 -10.83
C LEU A 9 3.09 -19.83 -10.95
N SER A 10 4.32 -19.76 -10.42
CA SER A 10 5.27 -20.88 -10.50
C SER A 10 4.80 -22.11 -9.71
N ARG A 11 4.12 -21.89 -8.57
CA ARG A 11 3.53 -22.97 -7.76
C ARG A 11 2.32 -23.57 -8.45
N THR A 12 1.41 -22.75 -8.98
CA THR A 12 0.18 -23.22 -9.64
C THR A 12 0.48 -24.01 -10.91
N ARG A 13 1.43 -23.56 -11.74
CA ARG A 13 1.92 -24.33 -12.91
C ARG A 13 2.43 -25.72 -12.54
N ARG A 14 3.17 -25.84 -11.44
CA ARG A 14 3.66 -27.14 -10.94
C ARG A 14 2.53 -28.04 -10.42
N LEU A 15 1.49 -27.47 -9.79
CA LEU A 15 0.30 -28.19 -9.30
C LEU A 15 -0.55 -28.75 -10.44
N VAL A 16 -0.83 -27.93 -11.46
CA VAL A 16 -1.54 -28.34 -12.66
C VAL A 16 -0.75 -29.41 -13.41
N LYS A 17 0.54 -29.18 -13.67
CA LYS A 17 1.40 -30.16 -14.37
C LYS A 17 1.55 -31.48 -13.62
N GLY A 18 1.50 -31.46 -12.28
CA GLY A 18 1.51 -32.66 -11.44
C GLY A 18 0.14 -33.33 -11.25
N MET A 19 -0.91 -32.86 -11.95
CA MET A 19 -2.32 -33.30 -11.80
C MET A 19 -2.88 -33.21 -10.37
N ALA A 20 -2.20 -32.52 -9.46
CA ALA A 20 -2.56 -32.41 -8.05
C ALA A 20 -3.71 -31.40 -7.82
N LYS A 21 -3.97 -30.51 -8.78
CA LYS A 21 -5.14 -29.62 -8.84
C LYS A 21 -5.56 -29.40 -10.29
N ALA A 22 -6.86 -29.22 -10.50
CA ALA A 22 -7.42 -28.78 -11.79
C ALA A 22 -6.92 -27.37 -12.18
N GLU A 23 -6.96 -27.05 -13.48
CA GLU A 23 -6.62 -25.71 -13.98
C GLU A 23 -7.60 -24.65 -13.42
N PRO A 24 -7.12 -23.64 -12.67
CA PRO A 24 -7.98 -22.55 -12.25
C PRO A 24 -8.20 -21.57 -13.40
N VAL A 25 -9.44 -21.08 -13.55
CA VAL A 25 -9.86 -20.17 -14.63
C VAL A 25 -8.96 -18.92 -14.73
N TRP A 26 -8.49 -18.40 -13.59
CA TRP A 26 -7.61 -17.22 -13.53
C TRP A 26 -6.19 -17.46 -14.02
N LEU A 27 -5.72 -18.72 -14.15
CA LEU A 27 -4.34 -19.03 -14.53
C LEU A 27 -4.03 -18.44 -15.91
N LYS A 28 -4.88 -18.71 -16.91
CA LYS A 28 -4.69 -18.24 -18.29
C LYS A 28 -4.65 -16.71 -18.38
N ALA A 29 -5.48 -16.01 -17.60
CA ALA A 29 -5.45 -14.55 -17.53
C ALA A 29 -4.15 -14.01 -16.92
N MET A 30 -3.68 -14.63 -15.83
CA MET A 30 -2.46 -14.21 -15.13
C MET A 30 -1.17 -14.60 -15.87
N GLU A 31 -1.24 -15.54 -16.81
CA GLU A 31 -0.15 -15.83 -17.75
C GLU A 31 -0.06 -14.82 -18.91
N GLN A 32 -1.20 -14.29 -19.37
CA GLN A 32 -1.25 -13.24 -20.40
C GLN A 32 -0.84 -11.87 -19.83
N ALA A 33 -1.27 -11.56 -18.61
CA ALA A 33 -0.96 -10.32 -17.90
C ALA A 33 -0.37 -10.63 -16.52
N PRO A 34 0.95 -10.94 -16.44
CA PRO A 34 1.62 -11.07 -15.15
C PRO A 34 1.63 -9.72 -14.41
N PRO A 35 1.59 -9.72 -13.06
CA PRO A 35 1.70 -8.49 -12.29
C PRO A 35 3.06 -7.80 -12.52
N ALA A 36 3.07 -6.47 -12.50
CA ALA A 36 4.28 -5.69 -12.71
C ALA A 36 5.32 -5.94 -11.60
N THR A 37 6.42 -6.60 -11.95
CA THR A 37 7.58 -6.74 -11.06
C THR A 37 8.41 -5.47 -11.10
N PHE A 38 8.21 -4.60 -10.11
CA PHE A 38 9.12 -3.48 -9.87
C PHE A 38 10.46 -4.02 -9.34
N PRO A 39 11.61 -3.45 -9.74
CA PRO A 39 12.89 -3.84 -9.17
C PRO A 39 12.88 -3.53 -7.67
N LEU A 40 13.09 -4.55 -6.83
CA LEU A 40 13.27 -4.33 -5.39
C LEU A 40 14.53 -3.50 -5.19
N SER A 41 14.35 -2.22 -4.83
CA SER A 41 15.45 -1.38 -4.41
C SER A 41 15.95 -1.85 -3.04
N ASN A 42 16.99 -2.70 -3.04
CA ASN A 42 17.72 -3.09 -1.83
C ASN A 42 18.47 -1.90 -1.17
N GLY A 43 18.38 -0.70 -1.75
CA GLY A 43 18.99 0.53 -1.27
C GLY A 43 18.09 1.32 -0.32
N LYS A 44 18.72 2.17 0.49
CA LYS A 44 18.05 3.08 1.43
C LYS A 44 17.03 3.96 0.69
N ILE A 45 15.78 3.96 1.14
CA ILE A 45 14.72 4.82 0.61
C ILE A 45 15.17 6.28 0.75
N GLN A 46 15.25 7.00 -0.37
CA GLN A 46 15.65 8.40 -0.35
C GLN A 46 14.54 9.26 0.26
N LYS A 47 14.93 10.24 1.09
CA LYS A 47 13.98 11.21 1.62
C LYS A 47 13.53 12.14 0.49
N ILE A 48 12.22 12.17 0.25
CA ILE A 48 11.58 13.16 -0.63
C ILE A 48 11.82 14.54 -0.02
N ASN A 49 12.44 15.44 -0.79
CA ASN A 49 12.62 16.85 -0.43
C ASN A 49 12.04 17.70 -1.56
N VAL A 50 11.33 18.76 -1.21
CA VAL A 50 10.66 19.69 -2.15
C VAL A 50 11.33 21.06 -2.00
N PRO A 51 11.63 21.83 -3.08
CA PRO A 51 12.33 23.12 -2.97
C PRO A 51 11.63 24.17 -2.08
N GLU A 52 10.34 24.01 -1.81
CA GLU A 52 9.54 24.85 -0.92
C GLU A 52 9.74 24.51 0.58
N ASP A 53 10.21 23.29 0.90
CA ASP A 53 10.42 22.82 2.27
C ASP A 53 11.19 23.79 3.19
N PRO A 54 12.27 24.48 2.73
CA PRO A 54 12.99 25.46 3.55
C PRO A 54 12.09 26.65 3.94
N TYR A 55 11.29 27.16 3.01
CA TYR A 55 10.40 28.29 3.22
C TYR A 55 9.24 27.93 4.13
N ILE A 56 8.67 26.73 3.97
CA ILE A 56 7.65 26.17 4.85
C ILE A 56 8.17 26.06 6.29
N LYS A 57 9.39 25.53 6.48
CA LYS A 57 10.06 25.47 7.80
C LYS A 57 10.31 26.85 8.40
N MET A 58 10.71 27.84 7.59
CA MET A 58 10.89 29.22 8.03
C MET A 58 9.57 29.88 8.42
N PHE A 59 8.48 29.58 7.69
CA PHE A 59 7.14 30.10 7.94
C PHE A 59 6.60 29.59 9.29
N PHE A 60 6.59 28.28 9.51
CA PHE A 60 6.16 27.70 10.81
C PHE A 60 7.05 28.14 11.98
N ARG A 61 8.36 28.37 11.75
CA ARG A 61 9.25 28.92 12.78
C ARG A 61 8.90 30.36 13.17
N LYS A 62 8.40 31.18 12.23
CA LYS A 62 7.95 32.57 12.50
C LYS A 62 6.56 32.60 13.13
N HIS A 63 5.67 31.73 12.68
CA HIS A 63 4.28 31.67 13.13
C HIS A 63 4.05 30.44 14.01
N GLN A 64 4.74 30.36 15.16
CA GLN A 64 4.65 29.22 16.08
C GLN A 64 3.24 28.95 16.63
N ALA A 65 2.37 29.98 16.63
CA ALA A 65 0.96 29.84 16.99
C ALA A 65 0.12 29.15 15.90
N LEU A 66 0.57 29.16 14.64
CA LEU A 66 0.05 28.29 13.59
C LEU A 66 0.72 26.93 13.77
N GLN A 67 0.11 26.07 14.60
CA GLN A 67 0.36 24.64 14.46
C GLN A 67 0.05 24.23 13.01
N PRO A 68 0.72 23.20 12.47
CA PRO A 68 0.39 22.67 11.15
C PRO A 68 -0.97 21.95 11.17
N GLU A 69 -2.05 22.74 11.15
CA GLU A 69 -3.34 22.31 10.63
C GLU A 69 -3.14 21.91 9.15
N ASP A 70 -3.30 20.65 8.74
CA ASP A 70 -3.92 19.55 9.48
C ASP A 70 -3.48 18.17 8.95
N PRO A 71 -3.12 17.20 9.82
CA PRO A 71 -3.27 15.77 9.47
C PRO A 71 -4.76 15.35 9.32
N VAL A 72 -5.68 16.29 9.54
CA VAL A 72 -7.14 16.16 9.59
C VAL A 72 -7.88 16.76 8.37
N LYS A 73 -7.28 17.61 7.51
CA LYS A 73 -7.80 17.80 6.14
C LYS A 73 -7.72 16.48 5.35
N PHE A 74 -6.68 15.70 5.66
CA PHE A 74 -6.55 14.28 5.32
C PHE A 74 -7.78 13.48 5.78
N VAL A 75 -8.15 13.55 7.08
CA VAL A 75 -9.25 12.76 7.66
C VAL A 75 -10.64 13.28 7.29
N LEU A 76 -10.85 14.57 7.10
CA LEU A 76 -12.16 15.16 6.75
C LEU A 76 -12.57 14.83 5.31
N PHE A 77 -11.60 14.66 4.39
CA PHE A 77 -11.89 14.09 3.06
C PHE A 77 -12.34 12.62 3.15
N PHE A 78 -11.70 11.82 4.02
CA PHE A 78 -12.19 10.48 4.35
C PHE A 78 -13.56 10.50 5.03
N HIS A 79 -13.85 11.47 5.91
CA HIS A 79 -15.15 11.61 6.60
C HIS A 79 -16.29 12.11 5.69
N ALA A 80 -15.96 12.72 4.54
CA ALA A 80 -16.93 13.02 3.47
C ALA A 80 -17.22 11.78 2.61
N LEU A 81 -16.18 11.06 2.15
CA LEU A 81 -16.34 9.81 1.38
C LEU A 81 -17.06 8.71 2.18
N TYR A 82 -16.80 8.66 3.49
CA TYR A 82 -17.60 7.92 4.47
C TYR A 82 -19.07 8.31 4.36
N SER A 83 -19.45 9.60 4.36
CA SER A 83 -20.86 10.01 4.43
C SER A 83 -21.75 9.56 3.25
N SER A 84 -21.15 9.15 2.13
CA SER A 84 -21.80 8.49 0.99
C SER A 84 -21.83 6.94 1.06
N GLY A 85 -21.31 6.33 2.13
CA GLY A 85 -21.21 4.88 2.36
C GLY A 85 -20.24 4.52 3.48
N GLN A 86 -20.62 4.77 4.74
CA GLN A 86 -19.65 4.81 5.86
C GLN A 86 -19.20 3.40 6.29
N VAL A 87 -17.89 3.14 6.41
CA VAL A 87 -17.37 1.85 6.92
C VAL A 87 -17.20 1.88 8.45
N TRP A 88 -18.29 2.18 9.18
CA TRP A 88 -18.30 2.26 10.64
C TRP A 88 -17.65 1.02 11.30
N ALA A 89 -16.77 1.25 12.29
CA ALA A 89 -16.52 0.46 13.52
C ALA A 89 -15.05 0.10 13.85
N SER A 90 -14.19 -0.22 12.87
CA SER A 90 -13.15 -1.25 13.09
C SER A 90 -11.72 -0.84 13.51
N TYR A 91 -11.51 0.27 14.20
CA TYR A 91 -10.30 0.44 15.05
C TYR A 91 -10.54 1.35 16.26
N LYS A 92 -11.62 1.06 16.99
CA LYS A 92 -11.98 1.76 18.23
C LYS A 92 -11.20 1.30 19.48
N CYS A 93 -10.06 0.58 19.37
CA CYS A 93 -9.54 -0.16 20.53
C CYS A 93 -8.03 -0.47 20.70
N SER A 94 -7.12 -0.33 19.72
CA SER A 94 -5.90 -1.19 19.71
C SER A 94 -4.53 -0.61 20.09
N VAL A 95 -4.36 0.70 20.37
CA VAL A 95 -3.09 1.25 20.92
C VAL A 95 -3.38 2.36 21.93
N LEU A 96 -4.06 1.98 23.01
CA LEU A 96 -4.14 2.74 24.26
C LEU A 96 -3.64 1.83 25.39
N ASP A 97 -2.33 1.58 25.36
CA ASP A 97 -1.43 1.23 26.46
C ASP A 97 -0.01 1.63 26.01
#